data_AF-A0A2P5FZ06-F1
#
_entry.id   AF-A0A2P5FZ06-F1
#
_cell.length_a   1.000
_cell.length_b   1.000
_cell.length_c   1.000
_cell.angle_alpha   90.00
_cell.angle_beta   90.00
_cell.angle_gamma   90.00
#
_symmetry.space_group_name_H-M   'P 1'
#
loop_
_entity.id
_entity.type
_entity.pdbx_description
1 polymer ?
#
loop_
_entity_poly.entity_id
_entity_poly.type
_entity_poly.pdbx_seq_one_letter_code
_entity_poly.pdbx_strand_id
1 'polypeptide(L)'
;MLLKIQNPVVDFIFQNSLKLKGSDAETVTSNEDIQPTKVGWASVDITVSSRLRVLTGFLLRDIKKFWRLALLMSTLLYEIDSTEDLLSKSFQLDKLKDIFKAAESTVIELGLDKVWDVKALVDGNEIMNVLELKPGPLVGEWKQKLLAWQLAHPSGSAEECLEWMKQSHSKRLKME
;
A
#
# COMPACT_ATOMS: atom_id res chain seq x y z
N MET A 1 14.90 -22.89 7.60
CA MET A 1 15.09 -23.17 6.16
C MET A 1 13.69 -23.36 5.57
N LEU A 2 13.04 -22.26 5.16
CA LEU A 2 11.68 -22.30 4.62
C LEU A 2 11.77 -22.11 3.10
N LEU A 3 11.27 -23.10 2.38
CA LEU A 3 11.27 -23.19 0.93
C LEU A 3 10.33 -22.11 0.35
N LYS A 4 10.88 -21.17 -0.43
CA LYS A 4 10.11 -20.34 -1.36
C LYS A 4 9.46 -21.28 -2.38
N ILE A 5 8.13 -21.37 -2.41
CA ILE A 5 7.42 -21.99 -3.53
C ILE A 5 7.45 -20.96 -4.66
N GLN A 6 8.49 -21.04 -5.49
CA GLN A 6 8.63 -20.24 -6.69
C GLN A 6 7.81 -20.93 -7.78
N ASN A 7 6.68 -20.33 -8.19
CA ASN A 7 5.85 -20.88 -9.26
C ASN A 7 6.57 -20.66 -10.62
N PRO A 8 7.19 -21.70 -11.22
CA PRO A 8 8.15 -21.52 -12.32
C PRO A 8 7.51 -20.99 -13.61
N VAL A 9 6.20 -21.21 -13.75
CA VAL A 9 5.44 -20.80 -14.94
C VAL A 9 5.26 -19.29 -14.98
N VAL A 10 5.01 -18.68 -13.82
CA VAL A 10 4.84 -17.23 -13.68
C VAL A 10 6.16 -16.54 -14.00
N ASP A 11 7.25 -17.01 -13.40
CA ASP A 11 8.60 -16.48 -13.62
C ASP A 11 9.03 -16.59 -15.09
N PHE A 12 8.70 -17.70 -15.75
CA PHE A 12 9.01 -17.90 -17.17
C PHE A 12 8.27 -16.90 -18.07
N ILE A 13 6.98 -16.65 -17.82
CA ILE A 13 6.17 -15.70 -18.60
C ILE A 13 6.66 -14.26 -18.41
N PHE A 14 6.98 -13.86 -17.17
CA PHE A 14 7.47 -12.50 -16.89
C PHE A 14 8.85 -12.24 -17.49
N GLN A 15 9.77 -13.20 -17.41
CA GLN A 15 11.12 -13.03 -17.93
C GLN A 15 11.19 -13.16 -19.45
N ASN A 16 10.51 -14.15 -20.04
CA ASN A 16 10.69 -14.46 -21.47
C ASN A 16 9.67 -13.76 -22.37
N SER A 17 8.44 -13.55 -21.93
CA SER A 17 7.40 -12.92 -22.76
C SER A 17 7.38 -11.40 -22.62
N LEU A 18 7.60 -10.87 -21.40
CA LEU A 18 7.52 -9.43 -21.11
C LEU A 18 8.89 -8.74 -21.00
N LYS A 19 10.00 -9.51 -20.92
CA LYS A 19 11.38 -9.00 -20.75
C LYS A 19 11.55 -8.01 -19.58
N LEU A 20 10.74 -8.18 -18.53
CA LEU A 20 10.84 -7.36 -17.33
C LEU A 20 11.92 -7.91 -16.40
N LYS A 21 12.49 -7.02 -15.58
CA LYS A 21 13.59 -7.37 -14.66
C LYS A 21 13.04 -8.24 -13.53
N GLY A 22 13.82 -9.22 -13.06
CA GLY A 22 13.35 -10.21 -12.07
C GLY A 22 12.80 -9.63 -10.74
N SER A 23 13.07 -8.36 -10.41
CA SER A 23 12.46 -7.69 -9.25
C SER A 23 10.95 -7.51 -9.37
N ASP A 24 10.43 -7.38 -10.60
CA ASP A 24 9.03 -7.05 -10.84
C ASP A 24 8.16 -8.32 -10.76
N ALA A 25 8.73 -9.49 -11.04
CA ALA A 25 8.08 -10.79 -10.91
C ALA A 25 7.84 -11.18 -9.44
N GLU A 26 8.76 -10.85 -8.53
CA GLU A 26 8.60 -11.17 -7.10
C GLU A 26 7.40 -10.45 -6.45
N THR A 27 6.99 -9.28 -6.98
CA THR A 27 5.87 -8.49 -6.42
C THR A 27 4.51 -9.12 -6.73
N VAL A 28 4.39 -9.94 -7.77
CA VAL A 28 3.12 -10.57 -8.18
C VAL A 28 2.86 -11.87 -7.41
N THR A 29 3.92 -12.57 -7.00
CA THR A 29 3.83 -13.85 -6.25
C THR A 29 3.56 -13.71 -4.75
N SER A 30 3.57 -12.51 -4.18
CA SER A 30 3.32 -12.30 -2.74
C SER A 30 1.84 -12.25 -2.35
N ASN A 31 0.92 -12.56 -3.26
CA ASN A 31 -0.52 -12.29 -3.07
C ASN A 31 -1.29 -13.39 -2.31
N GLU A 32 -0.67 -14.53 -1.97
CA GLU A 32 -1.38 -15.62 -1.27
C GLU A 32 -1.36 -15.52 0.26
N ASP A 33 -0.66 -14.57 0.86
CA ASP A 33 -0.81 -14.30 2.28
C ASP A 33 -0.31 -12.89 2.55
N ILE A 34 -1.25 -11.93 2.67
CA ILE A 34 -0.96 -10.68 3.39
C ILE A 34 -0.90 -11.03 4.89
N GLN A 35 0.04 -11.90 5.26
CA GLN A 35 0.71 -11.75 6.52
C GLN A 35 1.39 -10.38 6.45
N PRO A 36 1.17 -9.49 7.43
CA PRO A 36 1.76 -8.17 7.42
C PRO A 36 3.28 -8.34 7.37
N THR A 37 3.85 -8.25 6.18
CA THR A 37 5.25 -8.50 5.88
C THR A 37 6.08 -7.42 6.53
N LYS A 38 6.36 -7.55 7.84
CA LYS A 38 7.26 -6.72 8.65
C LYS A 38 7.40 -5.29 8.13
N VAL A 39 6.28 -4.60 7.89
CA VAL A 39 6.31 -3.26 7.31
C VAL A 39 6.57 -2.31 8.45
N GLY A 40 7.64 -1.52 8.37
CA GLY A 40 8.16 -0.69 9.47
C GLY A 40 7.16 0.30 10.09
N TRP A 41 5.98 0.48 9.49
CA TRP A 41 4.89 1.32 9.99
C TRP A 41 3.80 0.57 10.76
N ALA A 42 3.83 -0.77 10.85
CA ALA A 42 2.82 -1.55 11.62
C ALA A 42 2.79 -1.19 13.12
N SER A 43 3.82 -0.48 13.60
CA SER A 43 3.96 0.05 14.97
C SER A 43 3.23 1.39 15.20
N VAL A 44 2.59 1.98 14.20
CA VAL A 44 1.74 3.17 14.43
C VAL A 44 0.44 2.69 15.06
N ASP A 45 0.11 3.24 16.23
CA ASP A 45 -1.09 2.89 17.00
C ASP A 45 -2.33 3.49 16.32
N ILE A 46 -2.83 2.75 15.32
CA ILE A 46 -3.85 3.20 14.37
C ILE A 46 -5.10 2.31 14.53
N THR A 47 -6.27 2.93 14.73
CA THR A 47 -7.61 2.31 14.71
C THR A 47 -7.84 1.48 13.44
N VAL A 48 -8.66 0.43 13.47
CA VAL A 48 -8.88 -0.46 12.29
C VAL A 48 -9.26 0.30 11.01
N SER A 49 -10.14 1.31 11.12
CA SER A 49 -10.54 2.17 9.99
C SER A 49 -9.36 2.95 9.39
N SER A 50 -8.47 3.50 10.24
CA SER A 50 -7.30 4.22 9.78
C SER A 50 -6.21 3.29 9.23
N ARG A 51 -6.18 2.00 9.60
CA ARG A 51 -5.28 1.01 8.97
C ARG A 51 -5.64 0.73 7.51
N LEU A 52 -6.93 0.52 7.21
CA LEU A 52 -7.40 0.31 5.83
C LEU A 52 -7.08 1.52 4.96
N ARG A 53 -7.33 2.72 5.47
CA ARG A 53 -6.97 3.98 4.78
C ARG A 53 -5.48 4.06 4.47
N VAL A 54 -4.61 3.71 5.42
CA VAL A 54 -3.15 3.72 5.23
C VAL A 54 -2.71 2.70 4.18
N LEU A 55 -3.20 1.46 4.25
CA LEU A 55 -2.88 0.41 3.28
C LEU A 55 -3.30 0.80 1.86
N THR A 56 -4.55 1.22 1.71
CA THR A 56 -5.07 1.71 0.43
C THR A 56 -4.28 2.92 -0.06
N GLY A 57 -3.95 3.85 0.84
CA GLY A 57 -3.12 5.01 0.52
C GLY A 57 -1.75 4.63 -0.03
N PHE A 58 -1.04 3.68 0.60
CA PHE A 58 0.24 3.18 0.09
C PHE A 58 0.08 2.52 -1.29
N LEU A 59 -0.88 1.61 -1.43
CA LEU A 59 -1.14 0.92 -2.70
C LEU A 59 -1.42 1.93 -3.83
N LEU A 60 -2.22 2.95 -3.56
CA LEU A 60 -2.53 4.01 -4.53
C LEU A 60 -1.32 4.90 -4.83
N ARG A 61 -0.40 5.12 -3.90
CA ARG A 61 0.86 5.85 -4.17
C ARG A 61 1.79 5.06 -5.08
N ASP A 62 1.77 3.74 -5.01
CA ASP A 62 2.59 2.86 -5.84
C ASP A 62 2.00 2.74 -7.26
N ILE A 63 0.69 2.49 -7.37
CA ILE A 63 -0.01 2.31 -8.66
C ILE A 63 -0.31 3.65 -9.35
N LYS A 64 -0.46 4.73 -8.58
CA LYS A 64 -0.68 6.11 -9.05
C LYS A 64 -1.92 6.22 -9.95
N LYS A 65 -1.81 6.98 -11.05
CA LYS A 65 -2.87 7.22 -12.05
C LYS A 65 -3.48 5.94 -12.64
N PHE A 66 -2.83 4.79 -12.50
CA PHE A 66 -3.33 3.52 -13.02
C PHE A 66 -4.30 2.81 -12.07
N TRP A 67 -4.61 3.37 -10.90
CA TRP A 67 -5.38 2.65 -9.88
C TRP A 67 -6.79 2.24 -10.33
N ARG A 68 -7.47 3.06 -11.14
CA ARG A 68 -8.78 2.70 -11.70
C ARG A 68 -8.67 1.52 -12.67
N LEU A 69 -7.59 1.49 -13.47
CA LEU A 69 -7.31 0.37 -14.36
C LEU A 69 -6.95 -0.89 -13.56
N ALA A 70 -6.12 -0.77 -12.53
CA ALA A 70 -5.77 -1.88 -11.64
C ALA A 70 -6.99 -2.44 -10.90
N LEU A 71 -7.88 -1.56 -10.42
CA LEU A 71 -9.13 -1.95 -9.79
C LEU A 71 -10.04 -2.69 -10.78
N LEU A 72 -10.20 -2.17 -11.99
CA LEU A 72 -10.97 -2.84 -13.05
C LEU A 72 -10.40 -4.23 -13.34
N MET A 73 -9.09 -4.34 -13.54
CA MET A 73 -8.44 -5.64 -13.79
C MET A 73 -8.62 -6.59 -12.60
N SER A 74 -8.45 -6.12 -11.36
CA SER A 74 -8.68 -6.93 -10.15
C SER A 74 -10.12 -7.44 -10.08
N THR A 75 -11.11 -6.58 -10.35
CA THR A 75 -12.51 -6.98 -10.36
C THR A 75 -12.81 -8.00 -11.45
N LEU A 76 -12.26 -7.84 -12.66
CA LEU A 76 -12.47 -8.79 -13.76
C LEU A 76 -11.79 -10.13 -13.47
N LEU A 77 -10.58 -10.13 -12.90
CA LEU A 77 -9.83 -11.34 -12.56
C LEU A 77 -10.47 -12.12 -11.41
N TYR A 78 -11.15 -11.44 -10.47
CA TYR A 78 -11.82 -12.08 -9.33
C TYR A 78 -12.89 -13.11 -9.75
N GLU A 79 -13.58 -12.89 -10.87
CA GLU A 79 -14.66 -13.80 -11.32
C GLU A 79 -14.17 -14.86 -12.33
N ILE A 80 -12.95 -14.77 -12.87
CA ILE A 80 -12.43 -15.80 -13.80
C ILE A 80 -12.24 -17.16 -13.09
N ASP A 81 -12.07 -17.16 -11.77
CA ASP A 81 -12.02 -18.38 -10.95
C ASP A 81 -13.41 -19.02 -10.73
N SER A 82 -14.50 -18.30 -11.00
CA SER A 82 -15.88 -18.77 -10.77
C SER A 82 -16.50 -19.23 -12.09
N THR A 83 -16.29 -20.50 -12.43
CA THR A 83 -16.74 -21.12 -13.68
C THR A 83 -18.27 -21.27 -13.71
N GLU A 84 -19.04 -20.46 -14.47
CA GLU A 84 -20.40 -20.85 -14.94
C GLU A 84 -21.08 -19.91 -15.98
N ASP A 85 -21.76 -20.57 -16.95
CA ASP A 85 -22.83 -20.23 -17.93
C ASP A 85 -22.98 -18.81 -18.58
N LEU A 86 -23.62 -18.71 -19.75
CA LEU A 86 -23.67 -17.48 -20.55
C LEU A 86 -24.74 -16.47 -20.08
N LEU A 87 -25.82 -16.95 -19.45
CA LEU A 87 -26.84 -16.09 -18.79
C LEU A 87 -26.39 -15.64 -17.39
N SER A 88 -25.58 -16.44 -16.69
CA SER A 88 -24.90 -16.01 -15.46
C SER A 88 -23.88 -14.91 -15.74
N LYS A 89 -23.25 -14.88 -16.92
CA LYS A 89 -22.29 -13.82 -17.30
C LYS A 89 -22.87 -12.40 -17.30
N SER A 90 -24.10 -12.17 -17.76
CA SER A 90 -24.66 -10.80 -17.76
C SER A 90 -24.96 -10.32 -16.34
N PHE A 91 -25.51 -11.19 -15.49
CA PHE A 91 -25.73 -10.91 -14.07
C PHE A 91 -24.41 -10.72 -13.31
N GLN A 92 -23.40 -11.54 -13.60
CA GLN A 92 -22.03 -11.39 -13.07
C GLN A 92 -21.41 -10.06 -13.49
N LEU A 93 -21.59 -9.63 -14.74
CA LEU A 93 -21.03 -8.36 -15.20
C LEU A 93 -21.65 -7.17 -14.48
N ASP A 94 -22.95 -7.19 -14.20
CA ASP A 94 -23.60 -6.13 -13.42
C ASP A 94 -23.13 -6.13 -11.97
N LYS A 95 -22.99 -7.30 -11.34
CA LYS A 95 -22.35 -7.44 -10.01
C LYS A 95 -20.92 -6.89 -10.00
N LEU A 96 -20.11 -7.20 -11.02
CA LEU A 96 -18.74 -6.69 -11.15
C LEU A 96 -18.68 -5.17 -11.27
N LYS A 97 -19.59 -4.59 -12.07
CA LYS A 97 -19.72 -3.13 -12.17
C LYS A 97 -20.07 -2.52 -10.81
N ASP A 98 -20.95 -3.15 -10.04
CA ASP A 98 -21.35 -2.65 -8.73
C ASP A 98 -20.20 -2.75 -7.72
N ILE A 99 -19.44 -3.85 -7.72
CA ILE A 99 -18.22 -3.99 -6.90
C ILE A 99 -17.18 -2.91 -7.28
N PHE A 100 -16.93 -2.73 -8.58
CA PHE A 100 -16.01 -1.71 -9.07
C PHE A 100 -16.43 -0.31 -8.60
N LYS A 101 -17.70 0.05 -8.80
CA LYS A 101 -18.25 1.35 -8.39
C LYS A 101 -18.20 1.55 -6.88
N ALA A 102 -18.54 0.53 -6.10
CA ALA A 102 -18.50 0.61 -4.65
C ALA A 102 -17.06 0.84 -4.14
N ALA A 103 -16.10 0.11 -4.68
CA ALA A 103 -14.68 0.29 -4.34
C ALA A 103 -14.15 1.65 -4.81
N GLU A 104 -14.49 2.08 -6.03
CA GLU A 104 -14.11 3.39 -6.56
C GLU A 104 -14.67 4.53 -5.68
N SER A 105 -15.96 4.51 -5.37
CA SER A 105 -16.60 5.48 -4.49
C SER A 105 -15.96 5.50 -3.11
N THR A 106 -15.65 4.33 -2.53
CA THR A 106 -14.98 4.26 -1.22
C THR A 106 -13.62 4.96 -1.24
N VAL A 107 -12.81 4.77 -2.29
CA VAL A 107 -11.51 5.46 -2.44
C VAL A 107 -11.68 6.98 -2.53
N ILE A 108 -12.71 7.43 -3.26
CA ILE A 108 -13.03 8.85 -3.44
C ILE A 108 -13.55 9.47 -2.13
N GLU A 109 -14.46 8.80 -1.41
CA GLU A 109 -15.01 9.24 -0.13
C GLU A 109 -13.95 9.30 0.97
N LEU A 110 -12.98 8.38 0.94
CA LEU A 110 -11.78 8.47 1.75
C LEU A 110 -10.85 9.61 1.29
N GLY A 111 -11.09 10.31 0.19
CA GLY A 111 -10.18 11.37 -0.28
C GLY A 111 -8.79 10.85 -0.62
N LEU A 112 -8.70 9.61 -1.10
CA LEU A 112 -7.45 8.99 -1.52
C LEU A 112 -7.23 9.10 -3.05
N ASP A 113 -8.19 9.64 -3.80
CA ASP A 113 -7.96 9.99 -5.20
C ASP A 113 -6.81 11.01 -5.30
N LYS A 114 -5.82 10.71 -6.14
CA LYS A 114 -4.59 11.51 -6.30
C LYS A 114 -3.67 11.57 -5.08
N VAL A 115 -3.78 10.62 -4.16
CA VAL A 115 -2.87 10.54 -2.99
C VAL A 115 -1.38 10.43 -3.38
N TRP A 116 -1.07 9.99 -4.61
CA TRP A 116 0.30 9.96 -5.15
C TRP A 116 0.89 11.35 -5.44
N ASP A 117 0.05 12.38 -5.65
CA ASP A 117 0.50 13.76 -5.87
C ASP A 117 0.71 14.52 -4.54
N VAL A 118 0.21 13.97 -3.43
CA VAL A 118 0.35 14.56 -2.10
C VAL A 118 1.81 14.45 -1.65
N LYS A 119 2.43 15.60 -1.38
CA LYS A 119 3.78 15.67 -0.82
C LYS A 119 3.78 15.22 0.63
N ALA A 120 4.88 14.59 1.05
CA ALA A 120 5.10 14.29 2.46
C ALA A 120 5.14 15.60 3.25
N LEU A 121 4.48 15.64 4.42
CA LEU A 121 4.46 16.80 5.31
C LEU A 121 5.84 17.12 5.88
N VAL A 122 6.69 16.11 6.03
CA VAL A 122 8.01 16.21 6.65
C VAL A 122 9.07 15.63 5.71
N ASP A 123 10.15 16.36 5.49
CA ASP A 123 11.24 15.97 4.59
C ASP A 123 12.35 15.16 5.30
N GLY A 124 13.33 14.67 4.53
CA GLY A 124 14.43 13.89 5.10
C GLY A 124 15.38 14.70 5.99
N ASN A 125 15.53 15.99 5.71
CA ASN A 125 16.42 16.87 6.45
C ASN A 125 15.80 17.25 7.80
N GLU A 126 14.49 17.49 7.83
CA GLU A 126 13.72 17.74 9.05
C GLU A 126 13.78 16.53 9.99
N ILE A 127 13.65 15.31 9.47
CA ILE A 127 13.83 14.07 10.26
C ILE A 127 15.24 14.01 10.85
N MET A 128 16.26 14.25 10.04
CA MET A 128 17.66 14.24 10.49
C MET A 128 17.92 15.28 11.58
N ASN A 129 17.39 16.50 11.41
CA ASN A 129 17.59 17.60 12.35
C ASN A 129 16.85 17.37 13.67
N VAL A 130 15.60 16.91 13.62
CA VAL A 130 14.75 16.74 14.81
C VAL A 130 15.16 15.53 15.64
N LEU A 131 15.59 14.46 15.00
CA LEU A 131 16.01 13.23 15.68
C LEU A 131 17.54 13.12 15.84
N GLU A 132 18.29 14.14 15.42
CA GLU A 132 19.76 14.17 15.40
C GLU A 132 20.38 12.93 14.72
N LEU A 133 19.71 12.42 13.68
CA LEU A 133 20.10 11.20 12.98
C LEU A 133 21.09 11.48 11.85
N LYS A 134 22.05 10.58 11.69
CA LYS A 134 22.90 10.53 10.49
C LYS A 134 22.09 10.03 9.29
N PRO A 135 22.43 10.46 8.05
CA PRO A 135 21.82 9.92 6.86
C PRO A 135 22.02 8.39 6.81
N GLY A 136 20.94 7.64 6.60
CA GLY A 136 20.98 6.19 6.60
C GLY A 136 19.60 5.53 6.54
N PRO A 137 19.54 4.18 6.62
CA PRO A 137 18.30 3.41 6.50
C PRO A 137 17.22 3.83 7.51
N LEU A 138 17.63 4.24 8.71
CA LEU A 138 16.73 4.68 9.77
C LEU A 138 15.92 5.93 9.38
N VAL A 139 16.51 6.85 8.61
CA VAL A 139 15.77 8.01 8.07
C VAL A 139 14.70 7.55 7.08
N GLY A 140 14.98 6.51 6.29
CA GLY A 140 14.01 5.87 5.40
C GLY A 140 12.84 5.23 6.15
N GLU A 141 13.12 4.52 7.24
CA GLU A 141 12.07 3.97 8.12
C GLU A 141 11.17 5.08 8.68
N TRP A 142 11.75 6.17 9.16
CA TRP A 142 10.98 7.31 9.66
C TRP A 142 10.16 7.99 8.56
N LYS A 143 10.71 8.16 7.35
CA LYS A 143 9.93 8.66 6.20
C LYS A 143 8.69 7.82 5.93
N GLN A 144 8.81 6.48 5.97
CA GLN A 144 7.64 5.60 5.80
C GLN A 144 6.65 5.73 6.95
N LYS A 145 7.11 5.80 8.20
CA LYS A 145 6.25 5.99 9.38
C LYS A 145 5.47 7.31 9.34
N LEU A 146 6.13 8.40 8.94
CA LEU A 146 5.48 9.71 8.83
C LEU A 146 4.48 9.75 7.68
N LEU A 147 4.79 9.09 6.56
CA LEU A 147 3.83 8.94 5.47
C LEU A 147 2.61 8.12 5.90
N ALA A 148 2.80 7.04 6.66
CA ALA A 148 1.70 6.27 7.25
C ALA A 148 0.87 7.13 8.22
N TRP A 149 1.52 7.94 9.05
CA TRP A 149 0.84 8.88 9.94
C TRP A 149 0.00 9.90 9.18
N GLN A 150 0.57 10.50 8.13
CA GLN A 150 -0.13 11.47 7.26
C GLN A 150 -1.33 10.84 6.55
N LEU A 151 -1.21 9.59 6.09
CA LEU A 151 -2.33 8.86 5.50
C LEU A 151 -3.44 8.58 6.53
N ALA A 152 -3.09 8.32 7.78
CA ALA A 152 -4.04 8.12 8.87
C ALA A 152 -4.71 9.43 9.33
N HIS A 153 -4.03 10.57 9.17
CA HIS A 153 -4.48 11.90 9.63
C HIS A 153 -4.53 12.88 8.45
N PRO A 154 -5.58 12.81 7.60
CA PRO A 154 -5.65 13.63 6.38
C PRO A 154 -5.68 15.14 6.62
N SER A 155 -6.13 15.57 7.80
CA SER A 155 -6.15 16.99 8.21
C SER A 155 -4.98 17.35 9.15
N GLY A 156 -4.06 16.42 9.37
CA GLY A 156 -2.94 16.60 10.29
C GLY A 156 -1.92 17.59 9.78
N SER A 157 -1.35 18.41 10.67
CA SER A 157 -0.34 19.41 10.31
C SER A 157 1.08 18.83 10.33
N ALA A 158 2.04 19.57 9.76
CA ALA A 158 3.45 19.19 9.85
C ALA A 158 3.95 19.21 11.30
N GLU A 159 3.49 20.16 12.11
CA GLU A 159 3.82 20.27 13.53
C GLU A 159 3.30 19.07 14.33
N GLU A 160 2.06 18.65 14.11
CA GLU A 160 1.48 17.46 14.75
C GLU A 160 2.23 16.18 14.37
N CYS A 161 2.63 16.06 13.10
CA CYS A 161 3.43 14.95 12.59
C CYS A 161 4.81 14.88 13.27
N LEU A 162 5.49 16.02 13.41
CA LEU A 162 6.78 16.14 14.08
C LEU A 162 6.69 15.85 15.59
N GLU A 163 5.62 16.31 16.23
CA GLU A 163 5.38 16.03 17.65
C GLU A 163 5.14 14.54 17.88
N TRP A 164 4.30 13.91 17.05
CA TRP A 164 4.10 12.46 17.08
C TRP A 164 5.40 11.69 16.84
N MET A 165 6.27 12.17 15.94
CA MET A 165 7.58 11.57 15.66
C MET A 165 8.48 11.58 16.91
N LYS A 166 8.62 12.73 17.57
CA LYS A 166 9.45 12.88 18.78
C LYS A 166 8.97 11.97 19.91
N GLN A 167 7.65 11.92 20.13
CA GLN A 167 7.05 11.05 21.14
C GLN A 167 7.29 9.57 20.81
N SER A 168 7.11 9.18 19.56
CA SER A 168 7.33 7.80 19.09
C SER A 168 8.80 7.38 19.20
N HIS A 169 9.75 8.28 18.89
CA HIS A 169 11.18 8.02 19.04
C HIS A 169 11.58 7.86 20.51
N SER A 170 11.08 8.75 21.38
CA SER A 170 11.33 8.68 22.83
C SER A 170 10.80 7.39 23.45
N LYS A 171 9.63 6.90 23.01
CA LYS A 171 9.09 5.60 23.46
C LYS A 171 10.00 4.44 23.04
N ARG A 172 10.52 4.46 21.80
CA ARG A 172 11.46 3.43 21.31
C ARG A 172 12.74 3.36 22.15
N LEU A 173 13.33 4.51 22.48
CA LEU A 173 14.56 4.57 23.29
C LEU A 173 14.36 4.09 24.73
N LYS A 174 13.14 4.11 25.28
CA LYS A 174 12.83 3.61 26.63
C LYS A 174 12.61 2.09 26.68
N MET A 175 12.44 1.45 25.53
CA MET A 175 12.18 0.02 25.39
C MET A 175 13.44 -0.78 24.98
N GLU A 176 14.51 -0.08 24.59
CA GLU A 176 15.85 -0.63 24.35
C GLU A 176 16.72 -0.48 25.61
#